data_AF-A0A7W3Y119-F1
#
_entry.id   AF-A0A7W3Y119-F1
#
_cell.length_a   1.000
_cell.length_b   1.000
_cell.length_c   1.000
_cell.angle_alpha   90.00
_cell.angle_beta   90.00
_cell.angle_gamma   90.00
#
_symmetry.space_group_name_H-M   'P 1'
#
loop_
_entity.id
_entity.type
_entity.pdbx_description
1 polymer ?
#
loop_
_entity_poly.entity_id
_entity_poly.type
_entity_poly.pdbx_seq_one_letter_code
_entity_poly.pdbx_strand_id
1 'polypeptide(L)'
;MSASTTGEGPEEPAEPGRDAGTPGPGIPDPDASEPGDREVPVGESPTGDTDPEAASPPATLLPERVRHRVVATAGDTFAGLTLNELPLPLRQYARFTPTRRVRLGAAAIAAVVEEDTVFRHRVASRWRAEHPELTAALEAGVVPPAADPVEVATTAYLVRPSGWAELVETAGREERRRVAERADEQRDRELARLRAEAEHARSAGREETERLRTELEEARREGDALHRKVRSARSDVRRGEAELRKLRAVMDAERAELRAERSRLESEVRRLRARLAETETALESSRRAAREGRSLEDMRVRLLLDTVVEAARGLSRELALPPVEVLPAETVEAISPETAGPGDIPSRAMEENDPALLDQLLALPRAHLVVDGYNVTKTGYPHLPLEKQRQRLLSGLAVLAARSGAETTCVFDGAELAAPVMPASPRGVRVLFSPPEQTADELIRRLVRAEPPGRPVVVVSTDREVADGVARAGARPVASAMLLRRLNRT
;
A
#
# COMPACT_ATOMS: atom_id res chain seq x y z
N MET A 1 6.16 -21.46 -34.73
CA MET A 1 5.74 -22.14 -33.49
C MET A 1 5.15 -21.07 -32.59
N SER A 2 3.93 -20.62 -32.84
CA SER A 2 2.61 -21.24 -32.55
C SER A 2 2.15 -20.98 -31.10
N ALA A 3 0.91 -20.49 -31.01
CA ALA A 3 0.07 -20.14 -29.85
C ALA A 3 0.37 -18.76 -29.23
N SER A 4 -0.38 -17.68 -29.48
CA SER A 4 -1.84 -17.43 -29.46
C SER A 4 -2.47 -17.69 -28.08
N THR A 5 -2.87 -16.62 -27.37
CA THR A 5 -4.17 -16.52 -26.68
C THR A 5 -4.44 -15.04 -26.40
N THR A 6 -5.52 -14.56 -27.01
CA THR A 6 -6.09 -13.21 -26.95
C THR A 6 -7.05 -13.15 -25.76
N GLY A 7 -6.94 -12.12 -24.92
CA GLY A 7 -7.87 -11.87 -23.82
C GLY A 7 -8.64 -10.58 -24.06
N GLU A 8 -9.89 -10.73 -24.49
CA GLU A 8 -10.93 -9.70 -24.61
C GLU A 8 -11.17 -8.97 -23.27
N GLY A 9 -11.16 -7.64 -23.31
CA GLY A 9 -11.66 -6.79 -22.23
C GLY A 9 -13.17 -6.60 -22.35
N PRO A 10 -13.91 -6.41 -21.24
CA PRO A 10 -15.34 -6.18 -21.30
C PRO A 10 -15.63 -4.73 -21.70
N GLU A 11 -16.38 -4.59 -22.78
CA GLU A 11 -16.89 -3.35 -23.35
C GLU A 11 -18.07 -2.82 -22.52
N GLU A 12 -18.11 -1.50 -22.42
CA GLU A 12 -19.01 -0.62 -21.67
C GLU A 12 -20.46 -0.69 -22.21
N PRO A 13 -21.52 -0.70 -21.38
CA PRO A 13 -22.88 -0.63 -21.90
C PRO A 13 -23.27 0.81 -22.22
N ALA A 14 -23.68 0.99 -23.48
CA ALA A 14 -24.17 2.23 -24.07
C ALA A 14 -25.43 2.80 -23.41
N GLU A 15 -25.45 4.14 -23.29
CA GLU A 15 -26.66 4.95 -23.10
C GLU A 15 -27.59 4.87 -24.33
N PRO A 16 -28.92 4.93 -24.14
CA PRO A 16 -29.78 5.50 -25.17
C PRO A 16 -30.38 6.84 -24.70
N GLY A 17 -30.18 7.84 -25.55
CA GLY A 17 -30.72 9.18 -25.43
C GLY A 17 -32.24 9.26 -25.64
N ARG A 18 -32.77 10.32 -25.06
CA ARG A 18 -34.09 10.95 -25.24
C ARG A 18 -34.30 11.26 -26.75
N ASP A 19 -35.49 11.31 -27.35
CA ASP A 19 -36.69 12.05 -26.95
C ASP A 19 -37.85 11.73 -27.93
N ALA A 20 -39.05 12.23 -27.59
CA ALA A 20 -40.25 12.46 -28.41
C ALA A 20 -41.36 11.39 -28.48
N GLY A 21 -42.41 11.63 -27.67
CA GLY A 21 -43.72 11.94 -28.25
C GLY A 21 -44.90 10.99 -27.98
N THR A 22 -45.93 11.54 -27.34
CA THR A 22 -47.38 11.15 -27.34
C THR A 22 -47.86 10.13 -26.29
N PRO A 23 -49.14 10.19 -25.85
CA PRO A 23 -49.56 10.82 -24.61
C PRO A 23 -50.11 9.81 -23.58
N GLY A 24 -49.99 10.15 -22.30
CA GLY A 24 -50.41 9.29 -21.18
C GLY A 24 -51.94 9.20 -21.01
N PRO A 25 -52.46 8.08 -20.47
CA PRO A 25 -53.82 8.05 -19.96
C PRO A 25 -53.85 8.69 -18.57
N GLY A 26 -54.77 9.65 -18.41
CA GLY A 26 -54.93 10.45 -17.21
C GLY A 26 -55.33 9.65 -15.98
N ILE A 27 -54.80 10.10 -14.84
CA ILE A 27 -55.33 9.89 -13.50
C ILE A 27 -56.64 10.68 -13.41
N PRO A 28 -57.77 10.12 -12.95
CA PRO A 28 -58.90 10.92 -12.52
C PRO A 28 -58.77 11.21 -11.01
N ASP A 29 -58.73 12.51 -10.68
CA ASP A 29 -59.00 13.01 -9.34
C ASP A 29 -60.47 12.76 -8.94
N PRO A 30 -60.76 12.71 -7.62
CA PRO A 30 -62.07 12.42 -7.08
C PRO A 30 -62.94 13.68 -6.94
N ASP A 31 -64.24 13.42 -6.85
CA ASP A 31 -65.27 14.27 -6.24
C ASP A 31 -66.01 15.28 -7.14
N ALA A 32 -67.25 14.93 -7.52
CA ALA A 32 -68.45 15.74 -7.24
C ALA A 32 -69.73 15.15 -7.90
N SER A 33 -70.74 14.95 -7.04
CA SER A 33 -72.20 15.07 -7.30
C SER A 33 -73.03 13.84 -7.71
N GLU A 34 -73.56 13.19 -6.66
CA GLU A 34 -75.00 13.05 -6.36
C GLU A 34 -75.91 12.04 -7.12
N PRO A 35 -77.00 11.59 -6.44
CA PRO A 35 -77.30 10.17 -6.30
C PRO A 35 -78.45 9.71 -7.19
N GLY A 36 -78.35 8.48 -7.68
CA GLY A 36 -79.41 7.79 -8.41
C GLY A 36 -79.82 6.53 -7.67
N ASP A 37 -80.93 6.63 -6.97
CA ASP A 37 -81.66 5.53 -6.33
C ASP A 37 -81.81 4.31 -7.24
N ARG A 38 -81.27 3.17 -6.79
CA ARG A 38 -81.78 1.86 -7.14
C ARG A 38 -81.78 0.96 -5.91
N GLU A 39 -82.88 1.08 -5.20
CA GLU A 39 -83.38 0.11 -4.24
C GLU A 39 -83.31 -1.30 -4.82
N VAL A 40 -82.60 -2.18 -4.12
CA VAL A 40 -82.74 -3.63 -4.25
C VAL A 40 -83.99 -4.01 -3.44
N PRO A 41 -85.00 -4.65 -4.02
CA PRO A 41 -86.25 -4.89 -3.30
C PRO A 41 -86.02 -5.90 -2.19
N VAL A 42 -86.17 -5.42 -0.95
CA VAL A 42 -86.48 -6.23 0.22
C VAL A 42 -87.86 -6.83 -0.03
N GLY A 43 -87.89 -8.13 -0.32
CA GLY A 43 -89.12 -8.91 -0.37
C GLY A 43 -89.65 -9.08 1.04
N GLU A 44 -90.44 -8.11 1.45
CA GLU A 44 -91.23 -8.05 2.65
C GLU A 44 -92.19 -9.25 2.74
N SER A 45 -92.27 -9.82 3.93
CA SER A 45 -93.21 -10.89 4.29
C SER A 45 -94.64 -10.40 4.12
N PRO A 46 -95.54 -11.12 3.41
CA PRO A 46 -96.96 -10.88 3.57
C PRO A 46 -97.43 -11.55 4.88
N THR A 47 -97.51 -10.74 5.94
CA THR A 47 -98.47 -10.98 7.02
C THR A 47 -99.84 -10.58 6.49
N GLY A 48 -100.62 -11.58 6.11
CA GLY A 48 -102.01 -11.43 5.71
C GLY A 48 -102.82 -12.48 6.46
N ASP A 49 -103.31 -12.10 7.64
CA ASP A 49 -104.43 -12.77 8.30
C ASP A 49 -105.60 -12.85 7.31
N THR A 50 -105.89 -14.06 6.88
CA THR A 50 -107.22 -14.46 6.43
C THR A 50 -107.38 -15.90 6.89
N ASP A 51 -108.12 -16.08 7.98
CA ASP A 51 -108.68 -17.36 8.38
C ASP A 51 -109.38 -18.00 7.17
N PRO A 52 -108.94 -19.17 6.67
CA PRO A 52 -109.85 -20.11 6.08
C PRO A 52 -110.35 -20.99 7.23
N GLU A 53 -111.51 -20.58 7.74
CA GLU A 53 -112.62 -21.48 8.07
C GLU A 53 -112.31 -22.97 7.82
N ALA A 54 -112.40 -23.74 8.90
CA ALA A 54 -112.24 -25.19 8.94
C ALA A 54 -112.91 -25.90 7.75
N ALA A 55 -112.13 -26.17 6.71
CA ALA A 55 -112.46 -27.09 5.65
C ALA A 55 -111.46 -28.24 5.71
N SER A 56 -111.91 -29.39 6.22
CA SER A 56 -111.18 -30.66 6.14
C SER A 56 -110.58 -30.84 4.75
N PRO A 57 -109.29 -31.19 4.61
CA PRO A 57 -108.74 -31.52 3.31
C PRO A 57 -109.51 -32.73 2.74
N PRO A 58 -109.79 -32.77 1.42
CA PRO A 58 -110.34 -33.98 0.82
C PRO A 58 -109.37 -35.14 1.08
N ALA A 59 -109.91 -36.27 1.52
CA ALA A 59 -109.16 -37.44 2.00
C ALA A 59 -108.40 -38.22 0.90
N THR A 60 -107.83 -37.54 -0.11
CA THR A 60 -107.39 -38.17 -1.37
C THR A 60 -105.95 -37.89 -1.79
N LEU A 61 -105.20 -36.99 -1.14
CA LEU A 61 -103.75 -36.84 -1.42
C LEU A 61 -102.92 -37.77 -0.54
N LEU A 62 -102.75 -39.01 -1.00
CA LEU A 62 -101.79 -39.95 -0.40
C LEU A 62 -100.36 -39.41 -0.48
N PRO A 63 -99.54 -39.51 0.60
CA PRO A 63 -98.10 -39.24 0.53
C PRO A 63 -97.44 -40.07 -0.58
N GLU A 64 -96.45 -39.51 -1.27
CA GLU A 64 -95.82 -40.13 -2.45
C GLU A 64 -95.36 -41.58 -2.21
N ARG A 65 -94.72 -41.81 -1.05
CA ARG A 65 -94.23 -43.14 -0.66
C ARG A 65 -95.36 -44.13 -0.38
N VAL A 66 -96.45 -43.67 0.23
CA VAL A 66 -97.66 -44.46 0.50
C VAL A 66 -98.37 -44.79 -0.82
N ARG A 67 -98.50 -43.82 -1.72
CA ARG A 67 -99.07 -44.01 -3.06
C ARG A 67 -98.28 -45.05 -3.85
N HIS A 68 -96.94 -44.95 -3.86
CA HIS A 68 -96.08 -45.93 -4.52
C HIS A 68 -96.23 -47.33 -3.90
N ARG A 69 -96.34 -47.42 -2.57
CA ARG A 69 -96.54 -48.70 -1.85
C ARG A 69 -97.90 -49.32 -2.18
N VAL A 70 -98.97 -48.55 -2.17
CA VAL A 70 -100.33 -48.97 -2.55
C VAL A 70 -100.37 -49.47 -4.01
N VAL A 71 -99.74 -48.73 -4.93
CA VAL A 71 -99.66 -49.11 -6.35
C VAL A 71 -98.83 -50.38 -6.53
N ALA A 72 -97.73 -50.54 -5.78
CA ALA A 72 -96.92 -51.76 -5.82
C ALA A 72 -97.73 -52.99 -5.38
N THR A 73 -98.38 -52.91 -4.21
CA THR A 73 -99.26 -53.97 -3.71
C THR A 73 -100.41 -54.27 -4.67
N ALA A 74 -101.05 -53.24 -5.24
CA ALA A 74 -102.12 -53.40 -6.22
C ALA A 74 -101.60 -53.94 -7.57
N GLY A 75 -100.36 -53.69 -7.96
CA GLY A 75 -99.75 -54.28 -9.15
C GLY A 75 -99.41 -55.76 -8.97
N ASP A 76 -99.06 -56.16 -7.74
CA ASP A 76 -98.76 -57.53 -7.38
C ASP A 76 -100.02 -58.41 -7.34
N THR A 77 -101.18 -57.85 -6.96
CA THR A 77 -102.48 -58.59 -6.93
C THR A 77 -102.93 -59.07 -8.31
N PHE A 78 -102.48 -58.43 -9.40
CA PHE A 78 -102.78 -58.85 -10.77
C PHE A 78 -102.28 -60.27 -11.07
N ALA A 79 -101.27 -60.77 -10.34
CA ALA A 79 -100.76 -62.13 -10.54
C ALA A 79 -101.76 -63.23 -10.13
N GLY A 80 -102.74 -62.91 -9.28
CA GLY A 80 -103.73 -63.85 -8.76
C GLY A 80 -105.15 -63.69 -9.32
N LEU A 81 -105.37 -62.80 -10.31
CA LEU A 81 -106.69 -62.47 -10.86
C LEU A 81 -106.79 -62.86 -12.33
N THR A 82 -107.96 -63.34 -12.74
CA THR A 82 -108.28 -63.58 -14.15
C THR A 82 -108.64 -62.28 -14.89
N LEU A 83 -108.52 -62.26 -16.23
CA LEU A 83 -108.84 -61.09 -17.06
C LEU A 83 -110.28 -60.56 -16.89
N ASN A 84 -111.22 -61.44 -16.53
CA ASN A 84 -112.61 -61.07 -16.29
C ASN A 84 -112.82 -60.42 -14.92
N GLU A 85 -111.94 -60.73 -13.97
CA GLU A 85 -111.95 -60.16 -12.62
C GLU A 85 -111.24 -58.79 -12.56
N LEU A 86 -110.47 -58.43 -13.59
CA LEU A 86 -109.81 -57.13 -13.67
C LEU A 86 -110.74 -56.05 -14.24
N PRO A 87 -110.80 -54.85 -13.61
CA PRO A 87 -111.51 -53.69 -14.13
C PRO A 87 -111.04 -53.29 -15.53
N LEU A 88 -111.96 -52.80 -16.37
CA LEU A 88 -111.71 -52.51 -17.78
C LEU A 88 -110.47 -51.60 -18.03
N PRO A 89 -110.22 -50.53 -17.25
CA PRO A 89 -109.04 -49.67 -17.44
C PRO A 89 -107.69 -50.35 -17.17
N LEU A 90 -107.69 -51.44 -16.38
CA LEU A 90 -106.48 -52.13 -15.93
C LEU A 90 -106.08 -53.33 -16.80
N ARG A 91 -106.98 -53.84 -17.65
CA ARG A 91 -106.74 -55.03 -18.48
C ARG A 91 -105.55 -54.91 -19.42
N GLN A 92 -105.29 -53.70 -19.93
CA GLN A 92 -104.12 -53.44 -20.77
C GLN A 92 -102.80 -53.63 -20.03
N TYR A 93 -102.78 -53.37 -18.71
CA TYR A 93 -101.56 -53.47 -17.92
C TYR A 93 -101.27 -54.88 -17.42
N ALA A 94 -102.26 -55.79 -17.45
CA ALA A 94 -102.12 -57.16 -16.99
C ALA A 94 -101.04 -57.97 -17.74
N ARG A 95 -100.71 -57.59 -18.97
CA ARG A 95 -99.68 -58.27 -19.78
C ARG A 95 -98.24 -57.87 -19.42
N PHE A 96 -98.02 -56.78 -18.69
CA PHE A 96 -96.67 -56.31 -18.34
C PHE A 96 -96.07 -57.07 -17.15
N THR A 97 -94.75 -56.97 -16.96
CA THR A 97 -94.07 -57.46 -15.74
C THR A 97 -94.41 -56.58 -14.53
N PRO A 98 -94.37 -57.09 -13.28
CA PRO A 98 -94.77 -56.33 -12.08
C PRO A 98 -94.11 -54.94 -11.97
N THR A 99 -92.81 -54.84 -12.25
CA THR A 99 -92.07 -53.56 -12.23
C THR A 99 -92.53 -52.57 -13.29
N ARG A 100 -92.89 -53.04 -14.49
CA ARG A 100 -93.43 -52.20 -15.56
C ARG A 100 -94.89 -51.81 -15.31
N ARG A 101 -95.68 -52.67 -14.65
CA ARG A 101 -97.07 -52.35 -14.23
C ARG A 101 -97.10 -51.18 -13.26
N VAL A 102 -96.24 -51.21 -12.23
CA VAL A 102 -96.14 -50.14 -11.25
C VAL A 102 -95.67 -48.84 -11.91
N ARG A 103 -94.67 -48.88 -12.80
CA ARG A 103 -94.14 -47.65 -13.43
C ARG A 103 -95.04 -47.02 -14.49
N LEU A 104 -95.68 -47.81 -15.36
CA LEU A 104 -96.48 -47.31 -16.49
C LEU A 104 -97.98 -47.22 -16.17
N GLY A 105 -98.45 -48.01 -15.20
CA GLY A 105 -99.84 -48.08 -14.78
C GLY A 105 -100.13 -47.37 -13.46
N ALA A 106 -99.16 -46.70 -12.83
CA ALA A 106 -99.31 -46.11 -11.49
C ALA A 106 -100.59 -45.27 -11.33
N ALA A 107 -100.82 -44.32 -12.24
CA ALA A 107 -101.97 -43.44 -12.18
C ALA A 107 -103.30 -44.19 -12.38
N ALA A 108 -103.34 -45.13 -13.34
CA ALA A 108 -104.53 -45.93 -13.61
C ALA A 108 -104.86 -46.91 -12.46
N ILE A 109 -103.84 -47.53 -11.86
CA ILE A 109 -103.99 -48.42 -10.71
C ILE A 109 -104.47 -47.62 -9.49
N ALA A 110 -103.89 -46.45 -9.22
CA ALA A 110 -104.31 -45.60 -8.10
C ALA A 110 -105.78 -45.17 -8.22
N ALA A 111 -106.20 -44.71 -9.41
CA ALA A 111 -107.57 -44.29 -9.68
C ALA A 111 -108.58 -45.45 -9.49
N VAL A 112 -108.26 -46.65 -10.00
CA VAL A 112 -109.15 -47.81 -9.89
C VAL A 112 -109.23 -48.35 -8.45
N VAL A 113 -108.17 -48.27 -7.66
CA VAL A 113 -108.21 -48.63 -6.22
C VAL A 113 -109.10 -47.64 -5.42
N GLU A 114 -109.22 -46.40 -5.88
CA GLU A 114 -110.06 -45.38 -5.28
C GLU A 114 -111.55 -45.58 -5.64
N GLU A 115 -111.86 -45.73 -6.93
CA GLU A 115 -113.21 -45.81 -7.49
C GLU A 115 -113.86 -47.20 -7.33
N ASP A 116 -113.11 -48.29 -7.54
CA ASP A 116 -113.66 -49.66 -7.56
C ASP A 116 -113.52 -50.34 -6.18
N THR A 117 -114.67 -50.47 -5.50
CA THR A 117 -114.77 -51.12 -4.18
C THR A 117 -114.44 -52.61 -4.22
N VAL A 118 -114.77 -53.34 -5.29
CA VAL A 118 -114.54 -54.79 -5.42
C VAL A 118 -113.07 -55.06 -5.65
N PHE A 119 -112.44 -54.27 -6.52
CA PHE A 119 -111.01 -54.36 -6.75
C PHE A 119 -110.21 -54.01 -5.49
N ARG A 120 -110.57 -52.94 -4.79
CA ARG A 120 -109.95 -52.57 -3.51
C ARG A 120 -110.07 -53.69 -2.47
N HIS A 121 -111.23 -54.33 -2.33
CA HIS A 121 -111.39 -55.46 -1.38
C HIS A 121 -110.44 -56.61 -1.69
N ARG A 122 -110.20 -56.92 -2.98
CA ARG A 122 -109.25 -57.97 -3.38
C ARG A 122 -107.80 -57.59 -3.07
N VAL A 123 -107.43 -56.33 -3.33
CA VAL A 123 -106.11 -55.79 -2.96
C VAL A 123 -105.94 -55.82 -1.44
N ALA A 124 -106.97 -55.43 -0.68
CA ALA A 124 -106.98 -55.47 0.76
C ALA A 124 -106.86 -56.91 1.29
N SER A 125 -107.60 -57.88 0.75
CA SER A 125 -107.51 -59.29 1.17
C SER A 125 -106.11 -59.86 1.00
N ARG A 126 -105.42 -59.51 -0.09
CA ARG A 126 -104.02 -59.89 -0.27
C ARG A 126 -103.11 -59.21 0.76
N TRP A 127 -103.30 -57.90 0.97
CA TRP A 127 -102.54 -57.17 1.98
C TRP A 127 -102.75 -57.74 3.39
N ARG A 128 -103.96 -58.17 3.74
CA ARG A 128 -104.26 -58.84 5.02
C ARG A 128 -103.50 -60.15 5.18
N ALA A 129 -103.34 -60.91 4.09
CA ALA A 129 -102.58 -62.16 4.12
C ALA A 129 -101.07 -61.92 4.30
N GLU A 130 -100.55 -60.82 3.76
CA GLU A 130 -99.14 -60.43 3.89
C GLU A 130 -98.84 -59.76 5.25
N HIS A 131 -99.79 -58.99 5.81
CA HIS A 131 -99.64 -58.23 7.06
C HIS A 131 -100.83 -58.46 8.02
N PRO A 132 -101.00 -59.68 8.57
CA PRO A 132 -102.15 -60.03 9.40
C PRO A 132 -102.16 -59.28 10.75
N GLU A 133 -101.02 -59.15 11.40
CA GLU A 133 -100.89 -58.51 12.72
C GLU A 133 -101.18 -57.01 12.66
N LEU A 134 -100.65 -56.31 11.64
CA LEU A 134 -100.87 -54.88 11.43
C LEU A 134 -102.32 -54.58 11.04
N THR A 135 -102.92 -55.44 10.22
CA THR A 135 -104.33 -55.27 9.82
C THR A 135 -105.27 -55.48 11.00
N ALA A 136 -105.06 -56.53 11.80
CA ALA A 136 -105.89 -56.83 12.97
C ALA A 136 -105.79 -55.72 14.03
N ALA A 137 -104.59 -55.18 14.28
CA ALA A 137 -104.38 -54.08 15.21
C ALA A 137 -105.13 -52.80 14.76
N LEU A 138 -105.08 -52.47 13.48
CA LEU A 138 -105.75 -51.28 12.94
C LEU A 138 -107.27 -51.43 12.85
N GLU A 139 -107.79 -52.63 12.57
CA GLU A 139 -109.23 -52.92 12.65
C GLU A 139 -109.75 -52.85 14.10
N ALA A 140 -108.89 -53.16 15.09
CA ALA A 140 -109.16 -52.94 16.51
C ALA A 140 -108.95 -51.48 16.97
N GLY A 141 -108.58 -50.57 16.07
CA GLY A 141 -108.37 -49.16 16.36
C GLY A 141 -107.04 -48.84 17.08
N VAL A 142 -106.10 -49.78 17.15
CA VAL A 142 -104.81 -49.60 17.80
C VAL A 142 -103.71 -49.47 16.75
N VAL A 143 -102.98 -48.36 16.77
CA VAL A 143 -101.78 -48.18 15.93
C VAL A 143 -100.56 -48.69 16.68
N PRO A 144 -99.84 -49.72 16.19
CA PRO A 144 -98.62 -50.18 16.84
C PRO A 144 -97.53 -49.10 16.81
N PRO A 145 -96.88 -48.78 17.94
CA PRO A 145 -95.91 -47.67 18.03
C PRO A 145 -94.59 -47.93 17.25
N ALA A 146 -94.29 -49.19 16.93
CA ALA A 146 -93.08 -49.58 16.20
C ALA A 146 -93.31 -49.83 14.70
N ALA A 147 -94.54 -49.66 14.19
CA ALA A 147 -94.85 -49.89 12.78
C ALA A 147 -94.30 -48.75 11.90
N ASP A 148 -93.91 -49.07 10.66
CA ASP A 148 -93.55 -48.05 9.67
C ASP A 148 -94.79 -47.19 9.35
N PRO A 149 -94.73 -45.86 9.50
CA PRO A 149 -95.82 -44.97 9.12
C PRO A 149 -96.33 -45.22 7.69
N VAL A 150 -95.45 -45.57 6.74
CA VAL A 150 -95.85 -45.85 5.36
C VAL A 150 -96.71 -47.11 5.26
N GLU A 151 -96.41 -48.14 6.06
CA GLU A 151 -97.18 -49.40 6.11
C GLU A 151 -98.51 -49.24 6.85
N VAL A 152 -98.54 -48.44 7.93
CA VAL A 152 -99.77 -48.05 8.63
C VAL A 152 -100.73 -47.31 7.69
N ALA A 153 -100.22 -46.32 6.95
CA ALA A 153 -101.02 -45.56 5.98
C ALA A 153 -101.52 -46.43 4.81
N THR A 154 -100.67 -47.34 4.32
CA THR A 154 -101.03 -48.29 3.25
C THR A 154 -102.16 -49.22 3.71
N THR A 155 -102.04 -49.75 4.94
CA THR A 155 -103.05 -50.64 5.53
C THR A 155 -104.38 -49.91 5.75
N ALA A 156 -104.35 -48.72 6.35
CA ALA A 156 -105.54 -47.89 6.57
C ALA A 156 -106.23 -47.53 5.25
N TYR A 157 -105.47 -47.21 4.19
CA TYR A 157 -106.02 -46.88 2.88
C TYR A 157 -106.68 -48.07 2.16
N LEU A 158 -106.13 -49.27 2.29
CA LEU A 158 -106.67 -50.47 1.62
C LEU A 158 -107.84 -51.10 2.38
N VAL A 159 -107.75 -51.20 3.71
CA VAL A 159 -108.72 -51.90 4.57
C VAL A 159 -109.90 -51.02 4.98
N ARG A 160 -109.72 -49.69 5.00
CA ARG A 160 -110.74 -48.69 5.37
C ARG A 160 -111.42 -48.95 6.73
N PRO A 161 -110.66 -49.15 7.84
CA PRO A 161 -111.25 -49.18 9.18
C PRO A 161 -111.88 -47.82 9.55
N SER A 162 -112.67 -47.76 10.62
CA SER A 162 -113.22 -46.49 11.12
C SER A 162 -112.08 -45.50 11.41
N GLY A 163 -112.17 -44.27 10.90
CA GLY A 163 -111.11 -43.26 11.06
C GLY A 163 -109.89 -43.42 10.13
N TRP A 164 -109.97 -44.24 9.08
CA TRP A 164 -108.84 -44.49 8.16
C TRP A 164 -108.20 -43.22 7.56
N ALA A 165 -108.97 -42.16 7.31
CA ALA A 165 -108.47 -40.91 6.73
C ALA A 165 -107.50 -40.19 7.69
N GLU A 166 -107.82 -40.15 8.98
CA GLU A 166 -106.98 -39.54 10.01
C GLU A 166 -105.69 -40.34 10.24
N LEU A 167 -105.76 -41.67 10.13
CA LEU A 167 -104.58 -42.55 10.22
C LEU A 167 -103.60 -42.33 9.06
N VAL A 168 -104.11 -42.21 7.84
CA VAL A 168 -103.30 -41.90 6.64
C VAL A 168 -102.67 -40.52 6.74
N GLU A 169 -103.43 -39.52 7.21
CA GLU A 169 -102.93 -38.17 7.37
C GLU A 169 -101.84 -38.08 8.46
N THR A 170 -102.06 -38.74 9.60
CA THR A 170 -101.11 -38.76 10.72
C THR A 170 -99.81 -39.46 10.34
N ALA A 171 -99.90 -40.62 9.69
CA ALA A 171 -98.73 -41.31 9.18
C ALA A 171 -98.01 -40.53 8.07
N GLY A 172 -98.75 -39.83 7.21
CA GLY A 172 -98.19 -38.94 6.20
C GLY A 172 -97.47 -37.73 6.78
N ARG A 173 -97.99 -37.14 7.86
CA ARG A 173 -97.31 -36.06 8.62
C ARG A 173 -96.02 -36.58 9.25
N GLU A 174 -96.06 -37.75 9.87
CA GLU A 174 -94.88 -38.37 10.51
C GLU A 174 -93.77 -38.69 9.50
N GLU A 175 -94.11 -39.23 8.32
CA GLU A 175 -93.10 -39.48 7.28
C GLU A 175 -92.50 -38.20 6.70
N ARG A 176 -93.32 -37.16 6.46
CA ARG A 176 -92.82 -35.85 6.04
C ARG A 176 -91.88 -35.25 7.07
N ARG A 177 -92.21 -35.38 8.36
CA ARG A 177 -91.37 -34.97 9.47
C ARG A 177 -90.03 -35.70 9.47
N ARG A 178 -90.03 -37.04 9.34
CA ARG A 178 -88.79 -37.84 9.26
C ARG A 178 -87.92 -37.50 8.06
N VAL A 179 -88.52 -37.17 6.92
CA VAL A 179 -87.77 -36.71 5.73
C VAL A 179 -87.17 -35.33 5.96
N ALA A 180 -87.93 -34.40 6.55
CA ALA A 180 -87.45 -33.06 6.90
C ALA A 180 -86.31 -33.12 7.92
N GLU A 181 -86.45 -33.88 9.01
CA GLU A 181 -85.41 -34.06 10.04
C GLU A 181 -84.10 -34.60 9.45
N ARG A 182 -84.17 -35.59 8.54
CA ARG A 182 -82.97 -36.11 7.86
C ARG A 182 -82.33 -35.08 6.94
N ALA A 183 -83.13 -34.27 6.24
CA ALA A 183 -82.62 -33.20 5.39
C ALA A 183 -81.96 -32.10 6.22
N ASP A 184 -82.55 -31.77 7.37
CA ASP A 184 -82.01 -30.82 8.34
C ASP A 184 -80.68 -31.33 8.94
N GLU A 185 -80.61 -32.59 9.36
CA GLU A 185 -79.35 -33.20 9.83
C GLU A 185 -78.24 -33.18 8.76
N GLN A 186 -78.58 -33.45 7.50
CA GLN A 186 -77.62 -33.39 6.40
C GLN A 186 -77.13 -31.96 6.17
N ARG A 187 -78.06 -31.00 6.16
CA ARG A 187 -77.75 -29.58 6.04
C ARG A 187 -76.89 -29.09 7.21
N ASP A 188 -77.18 -29.52 8.43
CA ASP A 188 -76.40 -29.17 9.62
C ASP A 188 -74.98 -29.75 9.57
N ARG A 189 -74.82 -30.98 9.08
CA ARG A 189 -73.49 -31.59 8.85
C ARG A 189 -72.70 -30.83 7.79
N GLU A 190 -73.35 -30.45 6.70
CA GLU A 190 -72.72 -29.65 5.64
C GLU A 190 -72.34 -28.25 6.14
N LEU A 191 -73.24 -27.57 6.87
CA LEU A 191 -72.96 -26.29 7.49
C LEU A 191 -71.83 -26.38 8.50
N ALA A 192 -71.77 -27.43 9.32
CA ALA A 192 -70.67 -27.65 10.26
C ALA A 192 -69.33 -27.84 9.53
N ARG A 193 -69.32 -28.63 8.45
CA ARG A 193 -68.14 -28.83 7.61
C ARG A 193 -67.68 -27.52 6.96
N LEU A 194 -68.58 -26.77 6.34
CA LEU A 194 -68.26 -25.49 5.70
C LEU A 194 -67.77 -24.44 6.71
N ARG A 195 -68.35 -24.43 7.92
CA ARG A 195 -67.86 -23.57 9.02
C ARG A 195 -66.45 -23.96 9.44
N ALA A 196 -66.16 -25.25 9.60
CA ALA A 196 -64.82 -25.73 9.94
C ALA A 196 -63.79 -25.40 8.85
N GLU A 197 -64.15 -25.59 7.57
CA GLU A 197 -63.30 -25.22 6.43
C GLU A 197 -63.05 -23.69 6.39
N ALA A 198 -64.08 -22.88 6.65
CA ALA A 198 -63.94 -21.42 6.71
C ALA A 198 -63.09 -20.95 7.90
N GLU A 199 -63.23 -21.58 9.07
CA GLU A 199 -62.39 -21.30 10.24
C GLU A 199 -60.93 -21.69 9.98
N HIS A 200 -60.70 -22.85 9.36
CA HIS A 200 -59.36 -23.29 8.99
C HIS A 200 -58.70 -22.36 7.97
N ALA A 201 -59.44 -21.94 6.94
CA ALA A 201 -58.93 -20.98 5.96
C ALA A 201 -58.61 -19.62 6.61
N ARG A 202 -59.45 -19.16 7.55
CA ARG A 202 -59.19 -17.93 8.31
C ARG A 202 -57.99 -18.05 9.23
N SER A 203 -57.80 -19.19 9.91
CA SER A 203 -56.63 -19.40 10.78
C SER A 203 -55.35 -19.49 9.95
N ALA A 204 -55.37 -20.24 8.85
CA ALA A 204 -54.23 -20.33 7.92
C ALA A 204 -53.86 -18.95 7.36
N GLY A 205 -54.85 -18.16 6.92
CA GLY A 205 -54.62 -16.79 6.46
C GLY A 205 -54.07 -15.86 7.55
N ARG A 206 -54.53 -16.00 8.80
CA ARG A 206 -53.97 -15.25 9.93
C ARG A 206 -52.52 -15.61 10.18
N GLU A 207 -52.20 -16.91 10.25
CA GLU A 207 -50.82 -17.39 10.43
C GLU A 207 -49.90 -16.92 9.30
N GLU A 208 -50.35 -17.00 8.05
CA GLU A 208 -49.58 -16.50 6.91
C GLU A 208 -49.34 -14.98 7.00
N THR A 209 -50.35 -14.20 7.38
CA THR A 209 -50.18 -12.76 7.56
C THR A 209 -49.25 -12.42 8.72
N GLU A 210 -49.23 -13.21 9.80
CA GLU A 210 -48.30 -13.05 10.90
C GLU A 210 -46.87 -13.38 10.48
N ARG A 211 -46.67 -14.49 9.75
CA ARG A 211 -45.36 -14.86 9.18
C ARG A 211 -44.81 -13.78 8.25
N LEU A 212 -45.63 -13.29 7.32
CA LEU A 212 -45.24 -12.22 6.40
C LEU A 212 -44.94 -10.90 7.13
N ARG A 213 -45.66 -10.60 8.22
CA ARG A 213 -45.36 -9.43 9.07
C ARG A 213 -44.01 -9.59 9.77
N THR A 214 -43.71 -10.77 10.32
CA THR A 214 -42.42 -11.02 10.98
C THR A 214 -41.26 -10.92 9.99
N GLU A 215 -41.39 -11.52 8.80
CA GLU A 215 -40.38 -11.43 7.74
C GLU A 215 -40.17 -9.98 7.27
N LEU A 216 -41.24 -9.20 7.14
CA LEU A 216 -41.15 -7.78 6.79
C LEU A 216 -40.45 -6.96 7.87
N GLU A 217 -40.72 -7.22 9.16
CA GLU A 217 -40.02 -6.56 10.26
C GLU A 217 -38.53 -6.91 10.31
N GLU A 218 -38.18 -8.17 10.08
CA GLU A 218 -36.78 -8.62 9.99
C GLU A 218 -36.06 -7.96 8.82
N ALA A 219 -36.65 -7.99 7.62
CA ALA A 219 -36.10 -7.33 6.44
C ALA A 219 -35.94 -5.82 6.65
N ARG A 220 -36.88 -5.15 7.35
CA ARG A 220 -36.75 -3.74 7.73
C ARG A 220 -35.61 -3.50 8.71
N ARG A 221 -35.46 -4.34 9.75
CA ARG A 221 -34.36 -4.26 10.72
C ARG A 221 -33.01 -4.45 10.05
N GLU A 222 -32.90 -5.39 9.12
CA GLU A 222 -31.71 -5.61 8.30
C GLU A 222 -31.41 -4.42 7.39
N GLY A 223 -32.44 -3.88 6.72
CA GLY A 223 -32.33 -2.67 5.90
C GLY A 223 -31.80 -1.47 6.69
N ASP A 224 -32.36 -1.24 7.88
CA ASP A 224 -31.90 -0.16 8.77
C ASP A 224 -30.48 -0.39 9.28
N ALA A 225 -30.12 -1.64 9.59
CA ALA A 225 -28.77 -2.00 10.01
C ALA A 225 -27.75 -1.78 8.88
N LEU A 226 -28.08 -2.18 7.65
CA LEU A 226 -27.27 -1.93 6.46
C LEU A 226 -27.15 -0.43 6.18
N HIS A 227 -28.24 0.34 6.29
CA HIS A 227 -28.20 1.77 6.10
C HIS A 227 -27.30 2.47 7.13
N ARG A 228 -27.36 2.05 8.40
CA ARG A 228 -26.43 2.53 9.45
C ARG A 228 -24.98 2.19 9.12
N LYS A 229 -24.68 0.95 8.69
CA LYS A 229 -23.33 0.51 8.29
C LYS A 229 -22.81 1.31 7.08
N VAL A 230 -23.64 1.57 6.08
CA VAL A 230 -23.26 2.38 4.91
C VAL A 230 -22.99 3.82 5.33
N ARG A 231 -23.81 4.39 6.22
CA ARG A 231 -23.60 5.75 6.74
C ARG A 231 -22.32 5.85 7.56
N SER A 232 -22.03 4.89 8.43
CA SER A 232 -20.79 4.88 9.22
C SER A 232 -19.57 4.74 8.30
N ALA A 233 -19.59 3.79 7.36
CA ALA A 233 -18.51 3.61 6.40
C ALA A 233 -18.26 4.87 5.55
N ARG A 234 -19.32 5.54 5.09
CA ARG A 234 -19.19 6.84 4.38
C ARG A 234 -18.61 7.94 5.27
N SER A 235 -18.96 7.96 6.56
CA SER A 235 -18.37 8.89 7.53
C SER A 235 -16.88 8.59 7.77
N ASP A 236 -16.51 7.31 7.90
CA ASP A 236 -15.12 6.87 8.03
C ASP A 236 -14.29 7.26 6.81
N VAL A 237 -14.80 7.03 5.60
CA VAL A 237 -14.14 7.44 4.34
C VAL A 237 -13.95 8.95 4.31
N ARG A 238 -15.00 9.74 4.60
CA ARG A 238 -14.88 11.22 4.63
C ARG A 238 -13.88 11.70 5.67
N ARG A 239 -13.80 11.06 6.83
CA ARG A 239 -12.80 11.35 7.86
C ARG A 239 -11.39 11.00 7.36
N GLY A 240 -11.21 9.83 6.77
CA GLY A 240 -9.94 9.41 6.16
C GLY A 240 -9.48 10.37 5.06
N GLU A 241 -10.37 10.78 4.16
CA GLU A 241 -10.08 11.76 3.11
C GLU A 241 -9.73 13.14 3.67
N ALA A 242 -10.35 13.57 4.78
CA ALA A 242 -9.99 14.80 5.46
C ALA A 242 -8.59 14.73 6.08
N GLU A 243 -8.24 13.62 6.74
CA GLU A 243 -6.90 13.41 7.29
C GLU A 243 -5.84 13.32 6.19
N LEU A 244 -6.12 12.61 5.08
CA LEU A 244 -5.23 12.59 3.92
C LEU A 244 -5.02 13.98 3.31
N ARG A 245 -6.06 14.82 3.24
CA ARG A 245 -5.92 16.21 2.79
C ARG A 245 -5.05 17.03 3.74
N LYS A 246 -5.22 16.88 5.06
CA LYS A 246 -4.36 17.56 6.05
C LYS A 246 -2.90 17.13 5.92
N LEU A 247 -2.64 15.82 5.84
CA LEU A 247 -1.27 15.29 5.68
C LEU A 247 -0.64 15.77 4.38
N ARG A 248 -1.38 15.77 3.26
CA ARG A 248 -0.89 16.33 1.99
C ARG A 248 -0.54 17.81 2.11
N ALA A 249 -1.39 18.60 2.77
CA ALA A 249 -1.11 20.02 2.99
C ALA A 249 0.14 20.26 3.84
N VAL A 250 0.37 19.44 4.88
CA VAL A 250 1.62 19.49 5.68
C VAL A 250 2.83 19.14 4.83
N MET A 251 2.77 18.03 4.08
CA MET A 251 3.88 17.61 3.20
C MET A 251 4.20 18.66 2.12
N ASP A 252 3.18 19.30 1.56
CA ASP A 252 3.37 20.34 0.55
C ASP A 252 3.94 21.64 1.16
N ALA A 253 3.56 21.97 2.39
CA ALA A 253 4.15 23.07 3.14
C ALA A 253 5.64 22.83 3.46
N GLU A 254 6.00 21.64 3.98
CA GLU A 254 7.40 21.26 4.22
C GLU A 254 8.22 21.28 2.93
N ARG A 255 7.67 20.76 1.82
CA ARG A 255 8.33 20.82 0.51
C ARG A 255 8.52 22.26 0.03
N ALA A 256 7.55 23.15 0.27
CA ALA A 256 7.68 24.56 -0.08
C ALA A 256 8.78 25.24 0.75
N GLU A 257 8.86 24.94 2.05
CA GLU A 257 9.89 25.45 2.95
C GLU A 257 11.29 24.99 2.53
N LEU A 258 11.48 23.69 2.28
CA LEU A 258 12.75 23.13 1.80
C LEU A 258 13.17 23.75 0.45
N ARG A 259 12.22 24.00 -0.47
CA ARG A 259 12.52 24.68 -1.73
C ARG A 259 12.95 26.13 -1.50
N ALA A 260 12.30 26.84 -0.58
CA ALA A 260 12.65 28.22 -0.25
C ALA A 260 14.03 28.31 0.41
N GLU A 261 14.33 27.41 1.36
CA GLU A 261 15.64 27.32 2.02
C GLU A 261 16.74 26.99 1.00
N ARG A 262 16.51 26.00 0.13
CA ARG A 262 17.43 25.67 -0.95
C ARG A 262 17.70 26.87 -1.86
N SER A 263 16.66 27.61 -2.24
CA SER A 263 16.82 28.81 -3.08
C SER A 263 17.64 29.90 -2.39
N ARG A 264 17.45 30.10 -1.07
CA ARG A 264 18.25 31.01 -0.25
C ARG A 264 19.71 30.58 -0.22
N LEU A 265 20.00 29.32 0.11
CA LEU A 265 21.36 28.77 0.12
C LEU A 265 22.02 28.87 -1.26
N GLU A 266 21.31 28.57 -2.35
CA GLU A 266 21.82 28.73 -3.72
C GLU A 266 22.12 30.20 -4.06
N SER A 267 21.36 31.16 -3.51
CA SER A 267 21.65 32.59 -3.68
C SER A 267 22.87 33.05 -2.86
N GLU A 268 23.03 32.53 -1.64
CA GLU A 268 24.19 32.80 -0.78
C GLU A 268 25.47 32.21 -1.37
N VAL A 269 25.43 30.97 -1.84
CA VAL A 269 26.55 30.33 -2.53
C VAL A 269 26.95 31.13 -3.77
N ARG A 270 25.98 31.62 -4.57
CA ARG A 270 26.27 32.49 -5.71
C ARG A 270 26.92 33.80 -5.28
N ARG A 271 26.43 34.44 -4.21
CA ARG A 271 27.00 35.68 -3.67
C ARG A 271 28.42 35.48 -3.14
N LEU A 272 28.68 34.40 -2.40
CA LEU A 272 30.00 34.06 -1.87
C LEU A 272 30.99 33.75 -2.98
N ARG A 273 30.58 33.01 -4.02
CA ARG A 273 31.41 32.77 -5.21
C ARG A 273 31.76 34.07 -5.94
N ALA A 274 30.79 34.97 -6.10
CA ALA A 274 31.05 36.29 -6.70
C ALA A 274 32.05 37.10 -5.87
N ARG A 275 31.90 37.09 -4.54
CA ARG A 275 32.82 37.80 -3.64
C ARG A 275 34.22 37.18 -3.65
N LEU A 276 34.33 35.85 -3.69
CA LEU A 276 35.60 35.14 -3.80
C LEU A 276 36.32 35.55 -5.09
N ALA A 277 35.63 35.49 -6.23
CA ALA A 277 36.18 35.90 -7.52
C ALA A 277 36.65 37.36 -7.50
N GLU A 278 35.86 38.27 -6.92
CA GLU A 278 36.26 39.68 -6.74
C GLU A 278 37.54 39.80 -5.90
N THR A 279 37.64 39.08 -4.76
CA THR A 279 38.85 39.11 -3.93
C THR A 279 40.07 38.48 -4.59
N GLU A 280 39.88 37.43 -5.39
CA GLU A 280 40.95 36.79 -6.16
C GLU A 280 41.50 37.74 -7.22
N THR A 281 40.62 38.40 -7.99
CA THR A 281 41.04 39.42 -8.97
C THR A 281 41.73 40.63 -8.32
N ALA A 282 41.28 41.06 -7.14
CA ALA A 282 41.95 42.09 -6.36
C ALA A 282 43.35 41.65 -5.87
N LEU A 283 43.50 40.39 -5.45
CA LEU A 283 44.78 39.84 -5.05
C LEU A 283 45.74 39.71 -6.24
N GLU A 284 45.26 39.26 -7.39
CA GLU A 284 46.05 39.15 -8.61
C GLU A 284 46.54 40.52 -9.10
N SER A 285 45.67 41.53 -9.11
CA SER A 285 46.05 42.90 -9.46
C SER A 285 47.06 43.49 -8.47
N SER A 286 46.88 43.28 -7.15
CA SER A 286 47.86 43.67 -6.13
C SER A 286 49.21 42.98 -6.31
N ARG A 287 49.22 41.67 -6.59
CA ARG A 287 50.45 40.91 -6.88
C ARG A 287 51.14 41.40 -8.14
N ARG A 288 50.38 41.76 -9.18
CA ARG A 288 50.92 42.31 -10.42
C ARG A 288 51.58 43.67 -10.17
N ALA A 289 50.90 44.57 -9.47
CA ALA A 289 51.44 45.86 -9.08
C ALA A 289 52.72 45.71 -8.22
N ALA A 290 52.75 44.76 -7.29
CA ALA A 290 53.94 44.49 -6.47
C ALA A 290 55.11 43.87 -7.26
N ARG A 291 54.84 43.11 -8.33
CA ARG A 291 55.88 42.60 -9.24
C ARG A 291 56.41 43.72 -10.12
N GLU A 292 55.54 44.57 -10.66
CA GLU A 292 55.91 45.75 -11.44
C GLU A 292 56.74 46.73 -10.60
N GLY A 293 56.32 47.02 -9.36
CA GLY A 293 57.09 47.82 -8.40
C GLY A 293 58.48 47.25 -8.11
N ARG A 294 58.58 45.96 -7.78
CA ARG A 294 59.88 45.29 -7.61
C ARG A 294 60.73 45.29 -8.87
N SER A 295 60.14 45.12 -10.05
CA SER A 295 60.90 45.15 -11.31
C SER A 295 61.52 46.53 -11.58
N LEU A 296 60.83 47.61 -11.20
CA LEU A 296 61.37 48.97 -11.28
C LEU A 296 62.50 49.20 -10.27
N GLU A 297 62.35 48.70 -9.05
CA GLU A 297 63.40 48.72 -8.02
C GLU A 297 64.63 47.89 -8.44
N ASP A 298 64.42 46.69 -8.97
CA ASP A 298 65.47 45.79 -9.48
C ASP A 298 66.20 46.44 -10.66
N MET A 299 65.49 47.10 -11.59
CA MET A 299 66.12 47.87 -12.68
C MET A 299 66.98 49.02 -12.14
N ARG A 300 66.52 49.73 -11.10
CA ARG A 300 67.29 50.79 -10.46
C ARG A 300 68.56 50.25 -9.76
N VAL A 301 68.43 49.14 -9.03
CA VAL A 301 69.58 48.48 -8.39
C VAL A 301 70.58 48.01 -9.43
N ARG A 302 70.09 47.43 -10.54
CA ARG A 302 70.95 46.99 -11.65
C ARG A 302 71.73 48.14 -12.26
N LEU A 303 71.07 49.26 -12.55
CA LEU A 303 71.75 50.46 -13.07
C LEU A 303 72.80 50.97 -12.09
N LEU A 304 72.49 51.06 -10.79
CA LEU A 304 73.47 51.49 -9.78
C LEU A 304 74.66 50.52 -9.68
N LEU A 305 74.42 49.20 -9.72
CA LEU A 305 75.50 48.22 -9.70
C LEU A 305 76.37 48.29 -10.96
N ASP A 306 75.77 48.43 -12.15
CA ASP A 306 76.52 48.58 -13.39
C ASP A 306 77.41 49.85 -13.33
N THR A 307 76.92 50.97 -12.76
CA THR A 307 77.76 52.16 -12.55
C THR A 307 78.95 51.91 -11.60
N VAL A 308 78.77 51.12 -10.55
CA VAL A 308 79.86 50.75 -9.62
C VAL A 308 80.87 49.83 -10.29
N VAL A 309 80.42 48.85 -11.09
CA VAL A 309 81.30 47.95 -11.84
C VAL A 309 82.08 48.73 -12.90
N GLU A 310 81.44 49.66 -13.60
CA GLU A 310 82.12 50.53 -14.56
C GLU A 310 83.13 51.46 -13.88
N ALA A 311 82.80 52.03 -12.73
CA ALA A 311 83.72 52.82 -11.92
C ALA A 311 84.92 51.97 -11.44
N ALA A 312 84.68 50.75 -10.96
CA ALA A 312 85.74 49.82 -10.56
C ALA A 312 86.64 49.42 -11.73
N ARG A 313 86.07 49.13 -12.92
CA ARG A 313 86.84 48.86 -14.15
C ARG A 313 87.62 50.09 -14.62
N GLY A 314 87.04 51.28 -14.50
CA GLY A 314 87.73 52.55 -14.75
C GLY A 314 88.95 52.71 -13.83
N LEU A 315 88.75 52.49 -12.54
CA LEU A 315 89.82 52.55 -11.54
C LEU A 315 90.90 51.48 -11.77
N SER A 316 90.54 50.24 -12.10
CA SER A 316 91.52 49.19 -12.43
C SER A 316 92.34 49.53 -13.69
N ARG A 317 91.75 50.21 -14.68
CA ARG A 317 92.46 50.69 -15.88
C ARG A 317 93.41 51.85 -15.56
N GLU A 318 92.98 52.82 -14.75
CA GLU A 318 93.83 53.94 -14.30
C GLU A 318 94.99 53.47 -13.40
N LEU A 319 94.75 52.45 -12.56
CA LEU A 319 95.77 51.87 -11.68
C LEU A 319 96.70 50.84 -12.38
N ALA A 320 96.47 50.54 -13.66
CA ALA A 320 97.28 49.62 -14.49
C ALA A 320 97.61 48.27 -13.82
N LEU A 321 96.67 47.69 -13.06
CA LEU A 321 96.91 46.45 -12.32
C LEU A 321 96.90 45.23 -13.29
N PRO A 322 98.00 44.45 -13.41
CA PRO A 322 98.03 43.24 -14.21
C PRO A 322 97.14 42.13 -13.58
N PRO A 323 96.64 41.16 -14.38
CA PRO A 323 95.93 40.01 -13.84
C PRO A 323 96.84 39.25 -12.86
N VAL A 324 96.29 38.84 -11.72
CA VAL A 324 97.03 38.10 -10.69
C VAL A 324 97.34 36.70 -11.23
N GLU A 325 98.61 36.43 -11.55
CA GLU A 325 99.07 35.14 -12.09
C GLU A 325 99.48 34.13 -11.00
N VAL A 326 99.76 34.61 -9.77
CA VAL A 326 100.19 33.78 -8.63
C VAL A 326 99.34 34.14 -7.41
N LEU A 327 98.77 33.13 -6.76
CA LEU A 327 97.98 33.32 -5.55
C LEU A 327 98.93 33.50 -4.35
N PRO A 328 98.70 34.47 -3.45
CA PRO A 328 99.59 34.76 -2.31
C PRO A 328 99.93 33.53 -1.45
N ALA A 329 98.96 32.63 -1.28
CA ALA A 329 99.10 31.36 -0.60
C ALA A 329 100.18 30.42 -1.18
N GLU A 330 100.52 30.58 -2.45
CA GLU A 330 101.51 29.76 -3.18
C GLU A 330 102.96 30.19 -2.88
N THR A 331 103.15 31.35 -2.21
CA THR A 331 104.47 31.84 -1.80
C THR A 331 104.99 31.23 -0.50
N VAL A 332 104.17 30.44 0.20
CA VAL A 332 104.53 29.79 1.48
C VAL A 332 105.09 28.40 1.21
N GLU A 333 106.39 28.21 1.48
CA GLU A 333 107.14 26.98 1.20
C GLU A 333 106.55 25.77 1.95
N ALA A 334 105.98 24.82 1.20
CA ALA A 334 105.44 23.55 1.67
C ALA A 334 105.30 22.53 0.50
N ILE A 335 105.39 21.23 0.80
CA ILE A 335 105.50 20.15 -0.20
C ILE A 335 104.12 19.86 -0.84
N SER A 336 103.98 19.97 -2.17
CA SER A 336 102.71 19.81 -2.90
C SER A 336 102.83 18.99 -4.21
N PRO A 337 101.79 18.24 -4.65
CA PRO A 337 101.67 17.66 -6.01
C PRO A 337 100.51 18.27 -6.87
N GLU A 338 100.57 18.15 -8.22
CA GLU A 338 99.81 18.97 -9.22
C GLU A 338 98.73 18.21 -10.05
N THR A 339 97.54 18.83 -10.38
CA THR A 339 96.87 18.96 -11.75
C THR A 339 95.40 19.51 -11.83
N ALA A 340 95.12 20.32 -12.89
CA ALA A 340 94.00 20.55 -13.89
C ALA A 340 92.44 20.49 -13.63
N GLY A 341 91.65 21.32 -14.39
CA GLY A 341 90.28 21.88 -14.12
C GLY A 341 88.98 21.43 -14.90
N PRO A 342 87.99 22.33 -15.24
CA PRO A 342 86.67 22.44 -14.55
C PRO A 342 85.34 22.52 -15.41
N GLY A 343 84.14 22.51 -14.75
CA GLY A 343 82.79 22.84 -15.32
C GLY A 343 81.59 22.80 -14.32
N ASP A 344 80.65 23.76 -14.42
CA ASP A 344 79.61 24.32 -13.47
C ASP A 344 78.32 23.47 -13.21
N ILE A 345 77.36 23.66 -12.25
CA ILE A 345 76.36 24.76 -11.94
C ILE A 345 75.64 24.51 -10.53
N PRO A 346 74.57 25.24 -10.07
CA PRO A 346 74.52 26.19 -8.92
C PRO A 346 73.67 25.75 -7.68
N SER A 347 73.70 26.58 -6.61
CA SER A 347 73.11 26.34 -5.26
C SER A 347 72.05 27.38 -4.83
N ARG A 348 71.31 27.09 -3.73
CA ARG A 348 70.64 28.08 -2.84
C ARG A 348 70.70 27.65 -1.36
N ALA A 349 70.82 28.65 -0.47
CA ALA A 349 71.26 28.64 0.96
C ALA A 349 70.15 28.37 2.02
N MET A 350 70.46 28.13 3.32
CA MET A 350 70.36 29.09 4.46
C MET A 350 70.63 28.51 5.89
N GLU A 351 71.20 29.36 6.79
CA GLU A 351 71.16 29.47 8.30
C GLU A 351 72.54 29.57 9.04
N GLU A 352 72.61 29.78 10.39
CA GLU A 352 73.71 30.54 11.06
C GLU A 352 74.70 29.75 11.98
N ASN A 353 74.37 28.58 12.54
CA ASN A 353 75.34 27.44 12.65
C ASN A 353 75.17 26.51 11.44
N ASP A 354 74.65 27.15 10.41
CA ASP A 354 74.31 26.69 9.13
C ASP A 354 75.52 26.22 8.36
N PRO A 355 75.67 24.97 7.90
CA PRO A 355 76.49 24.73 6.74
C PRO A 355 76.30 25.76 5.60
N ALA A 356 75.14 26.43 5.47
CA ALA A 356 74.94 27.47 4.46
C ALA A 356 75.63 28.81 4.78
N LEU A 357 75.92 29.15 6.04
CA LEU A 357 76.78 30.30 6.34
C LEU A 357 78.20 30.04 5.85
N LEU A 358 78.71 28.82 6.04
CA LEU A 358 79.98 28.40 5.44
C LEU A 358 79.89 28.47 3.91
N ASP A 359 78.80 28.01 3.29
CA ASP A 359 78.63 28.15 1.83
C ASP A 359 78.61 29.63 1.37
N GLN A 360 77.96 30.53 2.11
CA GLN A 360 77.94 31.97 1.82
C GLN A 360 79.33 32.60 1.92
N LEU A 361 80.11 32.20 2.94
CA LEU A 361 81.49 32.66 3.11
C LEU A 361 82.39 32.17 1.98
N LEU A 362 82.22 30.92 1.56
CA LEU A 362 82.98 30.31 0.46
C LEU A 362 82.54 30.80 -0.92
N ALA A 363 81.30 31.31 -1.06
CA ALA A 363 80.80 31.93 -2.28
C ALA A 363 81.36 33.35 -2.53
N LEU A 364 82.09 33.92 -1.57
CA LEU A 364 82.76 35.21 -1.77
C LEU A 364 83.84 35.08 -2.85
N PRO A 365 83.99 36.06 -3.76
CA PRO A 365 84.98 36.00 -4.82
C PRO A 365 86.39 35.81 -4.26
N ARG A 366 87.10 34.78 -4.75
CA ARG A 366 88.48 34.45 -4.34
C ARG A 366 88.65 34.12 -2.85
N ALA A 367 87.60 33.63 -2.19
CA ALA A 367 87.69 33.12 -0.83
C ALA A 367 88.75 32.01 -0.71
N HIS A 368 89.49 32.02 0.40
CA HIS A 368 90.49 31.01 0.74
C HIS A 368 90.09 30.30 2.03
N LEU A 369 89.84 29.00 1.94
CA LEU A 369 89.52 28.11 3.05
C LEU A 369 90.78 27.41 3.53
N VAL A 370 91.20 27.66 4.76
CA VAL A 370 92.29 26.96 5.44
C VAL A 370 91.70 26.03 6.50
N VAL A 371 92.02 24.74 6.44
CA VAL A 371 91.46 23.71 7.31
C VAL A 371 92.55 23.08 8.15
N ASP A 372 92.32 23.06 9.45
CA ASP A 372 93.15 22.33 10.40
C ASP A 372 92.73 20.85 10.45
N GLY A 373 93.53 20.01 9.80
CA GLY A 373 93.17 18.65 9.46
C GLY A 373 92.86 17.80 10.69
N TYR A 374 93.76 17.72 11.66
CA TYR A 374 93.56 16.87 12.83
C TYR A 374 92.52 17.40 13.80
N ASN A 375 92.38 18.72 13.94
CA ASN A 375 91.33 19.29 14.77
C ASN A 375 89.93 18.96 14.22
N VAL A 376 89.77 18.99 12.89
CA VAL A 376 88.53 18.57 12.25
C VAL A 376 88.32 17.05 12.35
N THR A 377 89.35 16.24 12.09
CA THR A 377 89.18 14.78 12.12
C THR A 377 88.95 14.21 13.52
N LYS A 378 89.67 14.71 14.53
CA LYS A 378 89.48 14.33 15.95
C LYS A 378 88.09 14.71 16.44
N THR A 379 87.52 15.81 15.95
CA THR A 379 86.15 16.23 16.28
C THR A 379 85.08 15.35 15.60
N GLY A 380 85.30 14.93 14.36
CA GLY A 380 84.28 14.26 13.55
C GLY A 380 84.25 12.74 13.63
N TYR A 381 85.42 12.10 13.68
CA TYR A 381 85.55 10.64 13.63
C TYR A 381 86.80 10.15 14.38
N PRO A 382 86.87 10.39 15.70
CA PRO A 382 88.05 10.09 16.53
C PRO A 382 88.37 8.58 16.62
N HIS A 383 87.39 7.73 16.34
CA HIS A 383 87.50 6.27 16.44
C HIS A 383 88.16 5.62 15.22
N LEU A 384 88.44 6.38 14.15
CA LEU A 384 89.11 5.86 12.94
C LEU A 384 90.64 5.96 13.07
N PRO A 385 91.43 5.06 12.44
CA PRO A 385 92.88 5.23 12.32
C PRO A 385 93.24 6.52 11.58
N LEU A 386 94.36 7.18 11.93
CA LEU A 386 94.76 8.49 11.40
C LEU A 386 94.79 8.55 9.87
N GLU A 387 95.22 7.49 9.18
CA GLU A 387 95.22 7.44 7.72
C GLU A 387 93.79 7.50 7.13
N LYS A 388 92.86 6.73 7.70
CA LYS A 388 91.45 6.75 7.30
C LYS A 388 90.76 8.06 7.67
N GLN A 389 91.21 8.70 8.76
CA GLN A 389 90.75 10.04 9.12
C GLN A 389 91.11 11.05 8.03
N ARG A 390 92.38 11.12 7.62
CA ARG A 390 92.87 12.03 6.57
C ARG A 390 92.16 11.83 5.24
N GLN A 391 92.07 10.57 4.78
CA GLN A 391 91.43 10.25 3.50
C GLN A 391 89.96 10.67 3.46
N ARG A 392 89.23 10.51 4.57
CA ARG A 392 87.83 10.91 4.69
C ARG A 392 87.66 12.42 4.67
N LEU A 393 88.52 13.16 5.37
CA LEU A 393 88.49 14.63 5.35
C LEU A 393 88.75 15.18 3.95
N LEU A 394 89.84 14.70 3.32
CA LEU A 394 90.29 15.17 2.02
C LEU A 394 89.26 14.90 0.92
N SER A 395 88.62 13.73 0.93
CA SER A 395 87.53 13.40 0.01
C SER A 395 86.34 14.36 0.16
N GLY A 396 85.95 14.70 1.39
CA GLY A 396 84.88 15.66 1.65
C GLY A 396 85.26 17.08 1.19
N LEU A 397 86.47 17.52 1.51
CA LEU A 397 86.97 18.84 1.10
C LEU A 397 87.05 18.98 -0.41
N ALA A 398 87.38 17.92 -1.15
CA ALA A 398 87.41 17.93 -2.62
C ALA A 398 86.04 18.27 -3.22
N VAL A 399 84.98 17.65 -2.70
CA VAL A 399 83.60 17.92 -3.14
C VAL A 399 83.18 19.34 -2.77
N LEU A 400 83.59 19.82 -1.59
CA LEU A 400 83.32 21.18 -1.16
C LEU A 400 84.04 22.22 -2.04
N ALA A 401 85.31 22.00 -2.34
CA ALA A 401 86.12 22.87 -3.20
C ALA A 401 85.56 22.91 -4.63
N ALA A 402 85.18 21.75 -5.20
CA ALA A 402 84.59 21.68 -6.53
C ALA A 402 83.24 22.43 -6.64
N ARG A 403 82.42 22.40 -5.58
CA ARG A 403 81.12 23.08 -5.55
C ARG A 403 81.20 24.58 -5.27
N SER A 404 82.12 24.98 -4.41
CA SER A 404 82.24 26.39 -3.98
C SER A 404 83.20 27.20 -4.86
N GLY A 405 84.15 26.55 -5.51
CA GLY A 405 85.23 27.22 -6.24
C GLY A 405 86.23 27.95 -5.34
N ALA A 406 86.10 27.84 -4.01
CA ALA A 406 87.02 28.47 -3.07
C ALA A 406 88.38 27.77 -3.09
N GLU A 407 89.46 28.57 -3.02
CA GLU A 407 90.79 28.00 -2.82
C GLU A 407 90.80 27.26 -1.49
N THR A 408 91.14 25.97 -1.46
CA THR A 408 91.08 25.17 -0.23
C THR A 408 92.45 24.61 0.11
N THR A 409 92.92 24.86 1.33
CA THR A 409 94.20 24.37 1.86
C THR A 409 93.95 23.60 3.16
N CYS A 410 94.29 22.32 3.20
CA CYS A 410 94.22 21.48 4.40
C CYS A 410 95.62 21.29 4.97
N VAL A 411 95.82 21.65 6.24
CA VAL A 411 97.10 21.55 6.94
C VAL A 411 97.05 20.39 7.94
N PHE A 412 98.02 19.48 7.90
CA PHE A 412 98.20 18.42 8.88
C PHE A 412 99.50 18.61 9.66
N ASP A 413 99.52 18.18 10.92
CA ASP A 413 100.74 18.16 11.73
C ASP A 413 101.69 17.05 11.24
N GLY A 414 102.91 17.44 10.87
CA GLY A 414 103.94 16.52 10.36
C GLY A 414 104.60 15.66 11.43
N ALA A 415 104.51 16.02 12.72
CA ALA A 415 105.11 15.25 13.81
C ALA A 415 104.45 13.87 14.02
N GLU A 416 103.20 13.71 13.57
CA GLU A 416 102.43 12.45 13.68
C GLU A 416 102.65 11.50 12.46
N LEU A 417 103.58 11.80 11.53
CA LEU A 417 103.87 10.96 10.35
C LEU A 417 105.02 9.95 10.63
N ALA A 418 104.71 8.67 10.86
CA ALA A 418 105.72 7.63 11.11
C ALA A 418 106.22 6.87 9.85
N ALA A 419 105.66 7.12 8.66
CA ALA A 419 106.12 6.52 7.39
C ALA A 419 105.70 7.36 6.17
N PRO A 420 106.49 7.37 5.07
CA PRO A 420 106.25 8.22 3.90
C PRO A 420 105.28 7.52 2.93
N VAL A 421 104.00 7.43 3.30
CA VAL A 421 102.96 7.16 2.32
C VAL A 421 102.11 8.41 2.25
N MET A 422 102.48 9.30 1.34
CA MET A 422 101.76 10.55 1.12
C MET A 422 100.50 10.26 0.32
N PRO A 423 99.29 10.47 0.85
CA PRO A 423 98.08 10.34 0.07
C PRO A 423 98.08 11.40 -1.05
N ALA A 424 97.67 11.00 -2.25
CA ALA A 424 97.53 11.93 -3.37
C ALA A 424 96.54 13.06 -3.01
N SER A 425 96.90 14.31 -3.28
CA SER A 425 96.03 15.46 -3.02
C SER A 425 94.82 15.41 -3.96
N PRO A 426 93.59 15.42 -3.45
CA PRO A 426 92.41 15.50 -4.30
C PRO A 426 92.34 16.82 -5.08
N ARG A 427 91.70 16.81 -6.24
CA ARG A 427 91.54 18.02 -7.07
C ARG A 427 90.82 19.13 -6.29
N GLY A 428 91.35 20.35 -6.41
CA GLY A 428 90.80 21.55 -5.75
C GLY A 428 91.20 21.73 -4.29
N VAL A 429 91.95 20.80 -3.68
CA VAL A 429 92.41 20.90 -2.29
C VAL A 429 93.94 20.78 -2.23
N ARG A 430 94.61 21.84 -1.76
CA ARG A 430 96.05 21.82 -1.47
C ARG A 430 96.26 21.18 -0.10
N VAL A 431 97.05 20.11 -0.03
CA VAL A 431 97.35 19.43 1.24
C VAL A 431 98.77 19.76 1.66
N LEU A 432 98.92 20.41 2.82
CA LEU A 432 100.21 20.79 3.38
C LEU A 432 100.46 20.04 4.68
N PHE A 433 101.70 19.63 4.90
CA PHE A 433 102.16 19.08 6.18
C PHE A 433 103.10 20.07 6.83
N SER A 434 102.99 20.26 8.15
CA SER A 434 103.93 21.11 8.87
C SER A 434 105.33 20.47 8.89
N PRO A 435 106.41 21.27 8.80
CA PRO A 435 107.78 20.78 9.03
C PRO A 435 107.91 20.15 10.42
N PRO A 436 108.86 19.21 10.64
CA PRO A 436 109.03 18.54 11.94
C PRO A 436 109.37 19.47 13.10
N GLU A 437 109.83 20.70 12.82
CA GLU A 437 110.19 21.72 13.81
C GLU A 437 109.05 22.72 14.10
N GLN A 438 107.88 22.60 13.44
CA GLN A 438 106.78 23.56 13.51
C GLN A 438 105.42 22.88 13.63
N THR A 439 104.53 23.43 14.46
CA THR A 439 103.15 22.93 14.59
C THR A 439 102.27 23.37 13.42
N ALA A 440 101.21 22.60 13.15
CA ALA A 440 100.21 22.95 12.14
C ALA A 440 99.57 24.32 12.41
N ASP A 441 99.35 24.67 13.69
CA ASP A 441 98.77 25.94 14.11
C ASP A 441 99.62 27.15 13.70
N GLU A 442 100.93 27.05 13.85
CA GLU A 442 101.85 28.11 13.45
C GLU A 442 101.91 28.26 11.93
N LEU A 443 101.89 27.14 11.20
CA LEU A 443 101.80 27.14 9.74
C LEU A 443 100.50 27.78 9.25
N ILE A 444 99.36 27.49 9.86
CA ILE A 444 98.06 28.12 9.56
C ILE A 444 98.14 29.64 9.81
N ARG A 445 98.67 30.08 10.96
CA ARG A 445 98.87 31.51 11.25
C ARG A 445 99.81 32.18 10.24
N ARG A 446 100.80 31.47 9.70
CA ARG A 446 101.69 31.98 8.64
C ARG A 446 100.97 32.11 7.31
N LEU A 447 100.17 31.10 6.91
CA LEU A 447 99.34 31.16 5.71
C LEU A 447 98.39 32.35 5.73
N VAL A 448 97.67 32.54 6.85
CA VAL A 448 96.74 33.67 6.98
C VAL A 448 97.45 35.02 6.89
N ARG A 449 98.66 35.16 7.47
CA ARG A 449 99.44 36.41 7.40
C ARG A 449 100.05 36.68 6.03
N ALA A 450 100.29 35.64 5.23
CA ALA A 450 100.78 35.78 3.87
C ALA A 450 99.69 36.27 2.91
N GLU A 451 98.41 36.10 3.28
CA GLU A 451 97.29 36.60 2.47
C GLU A 451 97.17 38.13 2.55
N PRO A 452 96.88 38.80 1.42
CA PRO A 452 96.78 40.25 1.37
C PRO A 452 95.55 40.73 2.15
N PRO A 453 95.67 41.87 2.87
CA PRO A 453 94.57 42.43 3.63
C PRO A 453 93.39 42.75 2.70
N GLY A 454 92.22 42.19 3.00
CA GLY A 454 90.98 42.35 2.22
C GLY A 454 90.55 41.11 1.44
N ARG A 455 91.40 40.08 1.31
CA ARG A 455 90.96 38.78 0.79
C ARG A 455 90.15 38.03 1.87
N PRO A 456 88.97 37.45 1.54
CA PRO A 456 88.23 36.63 2.50
C PRO A 456 88.99 35.33 2.79
N VAL A 457 89.57 35.22 3.99
CA VAL A 457 90.21 33.99 4.47
C VAL A 457 89.33 33.38 5.55
N VAL A 458 88.99 32.11 5.41
CA VAL A 458 88.17 31.34 6.35
C VAL A 458 89.03 30.25 6.94
N VAL A 459 89.16 30.21 8.26
CA VAL A 459 89.97 29.19 8.95
C VAL A 459 89.06 28.27 9.74
N VAL A 460 89.14 26.97 9.49
CA VAL A 460 88.38 25.96 10.23
C VAL A 460 89.29 25.29 11.25
N SER A 461 89.03 25.55 12.54
CA SER A 461 89.66 24.86 13.65
C SER A 461 88.73 24.86 14.87
N THR A 462 88.98 23.96 15.82
CA THR A 462 88.31 23.90 17.14
C THR A 462 89.16 24.51 18.24
N ASP A 463 90.42 24.82 17.97
CA ASP A 463 91.30 25.46 18.93
C ASP A 463 91.00 26.97 19.03
N ARG A 464 90.69 27.42 20.25
CA ARG A 464 90.40 28.83 20.53
C ARG A 464 91.63 29.71 20.34
N GLU A 465 92.82 29.21 20.62
CA GLU A 465 94.05 29.98 20.44
C GLU A 465 94.34 30.24 18.96
N VAL A 466 94.08 29.25 18.10
CA VAL A 466 94.15 29.41 16.65
C VAL A 466 93.08 30.37 16.16
N ALA A 467 91.83 30.20 16.58
CA ALA A 467 90.71 31.06 16.21
C ALA A 467 90.97 32.54 16.54
N ASP A 468 91.47 32.83 17.75
CA ASP A 468 91.81 34.20 18.17
C ASP A 468 93.05 34.74 17.45
N GLY A 469 94.02 33.86 17.14
CA GLY A 469 95.22 34.22 16.39
C GLY A 469 94.92 34.60 14.93
N VAL A 470 94.07 33.83 14.25
CA VAL A 470 93.70 34.09 12.85
C VAL A 470 92.67 35.20 12.72
N ALA A 471 91.77 35.38 13.70
CA ALA A 471 90.86 36.53 13.76
C ALA A 471 91.61 37.85 13.85
N ARG A 472 92.66 37.92 14.69
CA ARG A 472 93.54 39.09 14.79
C ARG A 472 94.31 39.37 13.49
N ALA A 473 94.57 38.35 12.68
CA ALA A 473 95.21 38.48 11.38
C ALA A 473 94.21 38.77 10.22
N GLY A 474 92.92 38.92 10.52
CA GLY A 474 91.89 39.30 9.54
C GLY A 474 91.14 38.14 8.88
N ALA A 475 91.39 36.89 9.28
CA ALA A 475 90.60 35.74 8.83
C ALA A 475 89.34 35.52 9.67
N ARG A 476 88.37 34.79 9.13
CA ARG A 476 87.13 34.42 9.80
C ARG A 476 87.27 33.00 10.39
N PRO A 477 87.34 32.84 11.72
CA PRO A 477 87.36 31.52 12.32
C PRO A 477 85.98 30.87 12.20
N VAL A 478 85.95 29.61 11.81
CA VAL A 478 84.75 28.77 11.69
C VAL A 478 84.96 27.49 12.49
N ALA A 479 83.94 27.07 13.24
CA ALA A 479 84.03 25.86 14.04
C ALA A 479 84.10 24.60 13.16
N SER A 480 84.97 23.64 13.52
CA SER A 480 85.10 22.35 12.83
C SER A 480 83.76 21.61 12.68
N ALA A 481 82.84 21.76 13.64
CA ALA A 481 81.52 21.16 13.59
C ALA A 481 80.66 21.65 12.41
N MET A 482 80.80 22.92 11.98
CA MET A 482 80.08 23.46 10.83
C MET A 482 80.58 22.83 9.53
N LEU A 483 81.90 22.72 9.37
CA LEU A 483 82.50 22.04 8.22
C LEU A 483 82.08 20.56 8.19
N LEU A 484 82.14 19.84 9.30
CA LEU A 484 81.75 18.42 9.35
C LEU A 484 80.27 18.21 9.00
N ARG A 485 79.37 19.06 9.51
CA ARG A 485 77.95 19.03 9.11
C ARG A 485 77.79 19.34 7.62
N ARG A 486 78.59 20.25 7.06
CA ARG A 486 78.55 20.57 5.63
C ARG A 486 79.03 19.41 4.76
N LEU A 487 80.07 18.71 5.18
CA LEU A 487 80.64 17.55 4.48
C LEU A 487 79.74 16.32 4.55
N ASN A 488 78.92 16.17 5.60
CA ASN A 488 77.95 15.07 5.73
C ASN A 488 76.64 15.30 4.94
N ARG A 489 76.39 16.51 4.42
CA ARG A 489 75.22 16.83 3.56
C ARG A 489 75.47 16.55 2.07
N THR A 490 76.71 16.24 1.70
CA THR A 490 77.13 15.76 0.39
C THR A 490 77.06 14.25 0.34
#